data_AF-A0A934KSY7-F1
#
_entry.id   AF-A0A934KSY7-F1
#
_cell.length_a   1.000
_cell.length_b   1.000
_cell.length_c   1.000
_cell.angle_alpha   90.00
_cell.angle_beta   90.00
_cell.angle_gamma   90.00
#
_symmetry.space_group_name_H-M   'P 1'
#
loop_
_entity.id
_entity.type
_entity.pdbx_description
1 polymer ?
#
loop_
_entity_poly.entity_id
_entity_poly.type
_entity_poly.pdbx_seq_one_letter_code
_entity_poly.pdbx_strand_id
1 'polypeptide(L)'
;MVTFHPDAPGGIRPGRDTEQRRQIETYLAAGQLRVRCSAEDAEVLNVARERLGQGLSFADVSVLLLAQYLGVGAVLATGDALLRKTAEREKLKACGILGLFDQMVHPARPGSRPALPASVAASKLELLLQHPECRLPREKCMQKIKSWTGNTWRRRRQASASFPV
;
A
#
# COMPACT_ATOMS: atom_id res chain seq x y z
N MET A 1 -24.28 5.87 7.34
CA MET A 1 -23.73 7.24 7.22
C MET A 1 -23.23 7.62 8.59
N VAL A 2 -21.92 7.60 8.82
CA VAL A 2 -21.32 7.94 10.12
C VAL A 2 -20.71 9.33 9.98
N THR A 3 -21.30 10.31 10.65
CA THR A 3 -20.76 11.66 10.78
C THR A 3 -19.68 11.67 11.86
N PHE A 4 -18.47 12.09 11.49
CA PHE A 4 -17.38 12.30 12.44
C PHE A 4 -17.56 13.65 13.14
N HIS A 5 -17.73 13.64 14.46
CA HIS A 5 -17.72 14.85 15.28
C HIS A 5 -16.28 15.21 15.65
N PRO A 6 -15.81 16.45 15.39
CA PRO A 6 -14.40 16.83 15.54
C PRO A 6 -13.90 16.96 16.99
N ASP A 7 -14.78 16.95 18.00
CA ASP A 7 -14.43 17.37 19.37
C ASP A 7 -14.52 16.26 20.43
N ALA A 8 -14.51 14.97 20.05
CA ALA A 8 -14.44 13.89 21.04
C ALA A 8 -13.03 13.83 21.68
N PRO A 9 -12.89 13.97 23.01
CA PRO A 9 -11.60 13.86 23.68
C PRO A 9 -11.10 12.41 23.57
N GLY A 10 -10.03 12.20 22.80
CA GLY A 10 -9.53 10.87 22.41
C GLY A 10 -9.68 10.55 20.92
N GLY A 11 -10.31 11.44 20.14
CA GLY A 11 -10.48 11.30 18.70
C GLY A 11 -9.15 11.25 17.95
N ILE A 12 -9.06 10.33 16.98
CA ILE A 12 -8.01 10.30 15.96
C ILE A 12 -7.89 11.72 15.40
N ARG A 13 -6.74 12.37 15.63
CA ARG A 13 -6.51 13.72 15.08
C ARG A 13 -6.75 13.62 13.57
N PRO A 14 -7.73 14.36 13.00
CA PRO A 14 -7.95 14.35 11.57
C PRO A 14 -6.64 14.74 10.90
N GLY A 15 -6.27 14.02 9.83
CA GLY A 15 -5.10 14.38 9.03
C GLY A 15 -5.16 15.88 8.74
N ARG A 16 -4.03 16.57 8.96
CA ARG A 16 -3.90 18.04 8.83
C ARG A 16 -4.15 18.56 7.40
N ASP A 17 -4.53 17.71 6.47
CA ASP A 17 -4.67 17.99 5.05
C ASP A 17 -6.13 17.84 4.60
N THR A 18 -6.82 18.97 4.49
CA THR A 18 -8.21 19.07 4.04
C THR A 18 -8.38 18.58 2.61
N GLU A 19 -7.35 18.66 1.77
CA GLU A 19 -7.40 18.19 0.38
C GLU A 19 -7.38 16.67 0.32
N GLN A 20 -6.53 16.01 1.11
CA GLN A 20 -6.52 14.55 1.21
C GLN A 20 -7.90 14.02 1.63
N ARG A 21 -8.52 14.68 2.62
CA ARG A 21 -9.87 14.29 3.07
C ARG A 21 -10.90 14.41 1.95
N ARG A 22 -10.90 15.53 1.22
CA ARG A 22 -11.81 15.76 0.09
C ARG A 22 -11.66 14.70 -1.01
N GLN A 23 -10.42 14.30 -1.30
CA GLN A 23 -10.15 13.23 -2.27
C GLN A 23 -10.71 11.89 -1.79
N ILE A 24 -10.48 11.52 -0.53
CA ILE A 24 -11.02 10.29 0.07
C ILE A 24 -12.56 10.29 0.03
N GLU A 25 -13.18 11.42 0.36
CA GLU A 25 -14.65 11.58 0.33
C GLU A 25 -15.21 11.37 -1.08
N THR A 26 -14.48 11.77 -2.12
CA THR A 26 -14.86 11.52 -3.52
C THR A 26 -14.93 10.01 -3.82
N TYR A 27 -13.94 9.23 -3.38
CA TYR A 27 -13.94 7.77 -3.56
C TYR A 27 -15.03 7.08 -2.73
N LEU A 28 -15.36 7.64 -1.55
CA LEU A 28 -16.46 7.15 -0.73
C LEU A 28 -17.82 7.39 -1.39
N ALA A 29 -18.05 8.60 -1.90
CA ALA A 29 -19.27 8.95 -2.62
C ALA A 29 -19.45 8.09 -3.88
N ALA A 30 -18.36 7.78 -4.59
CA ALA A 30 -18.37 6.89 -5.75
C ALA A 30 -18.49 5.39 -5.39
N GLY A 31 -18.51 5.02 -4.11
CA GLY A 31 -18.56 3.62 -3.65
C GLY A 31 -17.30 2.80 -3.96
N GLN A 32 -16.22 3.47 -4.38
CA GLN A 32 -14.92 2.88 -4.72
C GLN A 32 -14.07 2.61 -3.47
N LEU A 33 -14.31 3.35 -2.40
CA LEU A 33 -13.79 3.09 -1.06
C LEU A 33 -14.95 2.73 -0.12
N ARG A 34 -14.70 1.83 0.83
CA ARG A 34 -15.63 1.52 1.92
C ARG A 34 -14.92 1.71 3.25
N VAL A 35 -15.54 2.45 4.15
CA VAL A 35 -15.09 2.59 5.55
C VAL A 35 -15.87 1.59 6.41
N ARG A 36 -15.15 0.82 7.23
CA ARG A 36 -15.73 0.03 8.31
C ARG A 36 -15.24 0.61 9.62
N CYS A 37 -16.17 1.13 10.42
CA CYS A 37 -15.91 1.68 11.74
C CYS A 37 -17.25 1.74 12.49
N SER A 38 -17.48 0.81 13.40
CA SER A 38 -18.53 0.86 14.42
C SER A 38 -17.96 1.31 15.77
N ALA A 39 -18.84 1.65 16.73
CA ALA A 39 -18.41 1.90 18.10
C ALA A 39 -17.75 0.66 18.73
N GLU A 40 -18.20 -0.55 18.37
CA GLU A 40 -17.60 -1.80 18.81
C GLU A 40 -16.20 -2.01 18.21
N ASP A 41 -15.98 -1.57 16.96
CA ASP A 41 -14.66 -1.65 16.31
C ASP A 41 -13.63 -0.83 17.10
N ALA A 42 -14.00 0.32 17.66
CA ALA A 42 -13.07 1.16 18.43
C ALA A 42 -12.56 0.47 19.71
N GLU A 43 -13.45 -0.22 20.42
CA GLU A 43 -13.09 -0.97 21.63
C GLU A 43 -12.20 -2.17 21.29
N VAL A 44 -12.55 -2.91 20.24
CA VAL A 44 -11.74 -4.01 19.72
C VAL A 44 -10.33 -3.52 19.33
N LEU A 45 -10.22 -2.32 18.75
CA LEU A 45 -8.93 -1.72 18.38
C LEU A 45 -8.09 -1.34 19.60
N ASN A 46 -8.70 -0.86 20.68
CA ASN A 46 -7.99 -0.57 21.93
C ASN A 46 -7.41 -1.84 22.55
N VAL A 47 -8.22 -2.89 22.69
CA VAL A 47 -7.78 -4.19 23.22
C VAL A 47 -6.68 -4.80 22.34
N ALA A 48 -6.84 -4.74 21.02
CA ALA A 48 -5.83 -5.25 20.10
C ALA A 48 -4.50 -4.49 20.18
N ARG A 49 -4.55 -3.17 20.41
CA ARG A 49 -3.34 -2.35 20.56
C ARG A 49 -2.54 -2.75 21.78
N GLU A 50 -3.19 -3.06 22.90
CA GLU A 50 -2.52 -3.57 24.10
C GLU A 50 -1.85 -4.92 23.83
N ARG A 51 -2.52 -5.81 23.08
CA ARG A 51 -1.98 -7.13 22.71
C ARG A 51 -0.80 -7.06 21.74
N LEU A 52 -0.86 -6.20 20.73
CA LEU A 52 0.12 -6.17 19.63
C LEU A 52 1.43 -5.46 20.00
N GLY A 53 1.46 -4.76 21.14
CA GLY A 53 2.65 -4.15 21.72
C GLY A 53 2.83 -2.68 21.39
N GLN A 54 3.81 -2.06 22.04
CA GLN A 54 4.08 -0.63 21.94
C GLN A 54 4.69 -0.24 20.57
N GLY A 55 4.40 0.98 20.13
CA GLY A 55 4.98 1.58 18.92
C GLY A 55 4.10 1.55 17.68
N LEU A 56 2.99 0.80 17.67
CA LEU A 56 1.99 0.85 16.60
C LEU A 56 0.98 1.98 16.84
N SER A 57 0.67 2.72 15.78
CA SER A 57 -0.43 3.68 15.82
C SER A 57 -1.79 2.98 15.78
N PHE A 58 -2.85 3.71 16.10
CA PHE A 58 -4.22 3.21 15.96
C PHE A 58 -4.52 2.80 14.51
N ALA A 59 -4.00 3.54 13.53
CA ALA A 59 -4.14 3.20 12.11
C ALA A 59 -3.44 1.87 11.78
N ASP A 60 -2.22 1.65 12.27
CA ASP A 60 -1.46 0.41 12.06
C ASP A 60 -2.19 -0.81 12.64
N VAL A 61 -2.75 -0.67 13.85
CA VAL A 61 -3.55 -1.73 14.48
C VAL A 61 -4.81 -2.01 13.66
N SER A 62 -5.48 -0.96 13.17
CA SER A 62 -6.70 -1.12 12.38
C SER A 62 -6.49 -1.89 11.08
N VAL A 63 -5.40 -1.64 10.36
CA VAL A 63 -5.11 -2.35 9.11
C VAL A 63 -4.67 -3.80 9.35
N LEU A 64 -4.02 -4.09 10.48
CA LEU A 64 -3.69 -5.47 10.88
C LEU A 64 -4.96 -6.27 11.18
N LEU A 65 -5.86 -5.73 12.00
CA LEU A 65 -7.12 -6.39 12.32
C LEU A 65 -8.00 -6.56 11.09
N LEU A 66 -8.06 -5.56 10.21
CA LEU A 66 -8.80 -5.67 8.97
C LEU A 66 -8.25 -6.80 8.08
N ALA A 67 -6.92 -6.93 7.99
CA ALA A 67 -6.30 -8.02 7.24
C ALA A 67 -6.60 -9.40 7.86
N GLN A 68 -6.62 -9.51 9.19
CA GLN A 68 -7.04 -10.73 9.90
C GLN A 68 -8.50 -11.08 9.61
N TYR A 69 -9.39 -10.09 9.71
CA TYR A 69 -10.81 -10.25 9.47
C TYR A 69 -11.12 -10.68 8.03
N LEU A 70 -10.45 -10.07 7.05
CA LEU A 70 -10.61 -10.43 5.63
C LEU A 70 -10.06 -11.82 5.31
N GLY A 71 -9.11 -12.32 6.12
CA GLY A 71 -8.62 -13.69 6.06
C GLY A 71 -7.82 -14.00 4.78
N VAL A 72 -8.07 -15.18 4.21
CA VAL A 72 -7.26 -15.74 3.12
C VAL A 72 -7.35 -14.85 1.88
N GLY A 73 -6.20 -14.33 1.46
CA GLY A 73 -6.07 -13.47 0.28
C GLY A 73 -5.92 -11.98 0.58
N ALA A 74 -6.08 -11.57 1.85
CA ALA A 74 -5.70 -10.23 2.26
C ALA A 74 -4.17 -10.08 2.27
N VAL A 75 -3.68 -8.95 1.76
CA VAL A 75 -2.26 -8.58 1.77
C VAL A 75 -2.14 -7.17 2.33
N LEU A 76 -1.36 -7.02 3.39
CA LEU A 76 -1.04 -5.73 3.96
C LEU A 76 0.01 -5.01 3.10
N ALA A 77 -0.40 -3.96 2.40
CA ALA A 77 0.52 -3.13 1.63
C ALA A 77 1.20 -2.11 2.56
N THR A 78 2.45 -2.38 2.95
CA THR A 78 3.22 -1.49 3.83
C THR A 78 4.72 -1.47 3.55
N GLY A 79 5.29 -0.26 3.58
CA GLY A 79 6.73 0.00 3.60
C GLY A 79 7.33 0.00 5.00
N ASP A 80 6.50 0.09 6.05
CA ASP A 80 6.96 0.24 7.43
C ASP A 80 7.53 -1.07 8.00
N ALA A 81 8.69 -0.97 8.65
CA ALA A 81 9.43 -2.13 9.13
C ALA A 81 8.81 -2.74 10.39
N LEU A 82 8.28 -1.93 11.29
CA LEU A 82 7.65 -2.41 12.52
C LEU A 82 6.33 -3.11 12.18
N LEU A 83 5.50 -2.49 11.35
CA LEU A 83 4.24 -3.05 10.90
C LEU A 83 4.43 -4.35 10.11
N ARG A 84 5.49 -4.44 9.28
CA ARG A 84 5.82 -5.69 8.58
C ARG A 84 6.22 -6.81 9.54
N LYS A 85 7.09 -6.53 10.52
CA LYS A 85 7.47 -7.52 11.55
C LYS A 85 6.26 -7.99 12.36
N THR A 86 5.37 -7.05 12.71
CA THR A 86 4.13 -7.38 13.39
C THR A 86 3.23 -8.26 12.53
N ALA A 87 3.04 -7.92 11.25
CA ALA A 87 2.26 -8.73 10.32
C ALA A 87 2.82 -10.16 10.19
N GLU A 88 4.15 -10.31 10.08
CA GLU A 88 4.81 -11.63 10.05
C GLU A 88 4.54 -12.45 11.32
N ARG A 89 4.64 -11.82 12.50
CA ARG A 89 4.31 -12.46 13.79
C ARG A 89 2.85 -12.91 13.85
N GLU A 90 1.94 -12.08 13.34
CA GLU A 90 0.51 -12.38 13.24
C GLU A 90 0.15 -13.29 12.04
N LYS A 91 1.16 -13.84 11.34
CA LYS A 91 1.00 -14.73 10.17
C LYS A 91 0.22 -14.11 9.00
N LEU A 92 0.27 -12.79 8.88
CA LEU A 92 -0.33 -12.03 7.80
C LEU A 92 0.67 -11.84 6.66
N LYS A 93 0.17 -11.89 5.41
CA LYS A 93 0.97 -11.52 4.25
C LYS A 93 1.13 -10.00 4.20
N ALA A 94 2.36 -9.52 4.14
CA ALA A 94 2.66 -8.12 3.92
C ALA A 94 3.54 -7.95 2.66
N CYS A 95 3.36 -6.86 1.95
CA CYS A 95 4.23 -6.49 0.84
C CYS A 95 4.51 -4.99 0.82
N GLY A 96 5.73 -4.63 0.39
CA GLY A 96 6.04 -3.25 0.04
C GLY A 96 5.57 -2.92 -1.38
N ILE A 97 5.88 -1.71 -1.83
CA ILE A 97 5.46 -1.20 -3.15
C ILE A 97 5.81 -2.13 -4.32
N LEU A 98 6.94 -2.84 -4.28
CA LEU A 98 7.30 -3.80 -5.33
C LEU A 98 6.31 -4.96 -5.43
N GLY A 99 5.88 -5.51 -4.29
CA GLY A 99 4.88 -6.56 -4.28
C GLY A 99 3.51 -6.03 -4.67
N LEU A 100 3.21 -4.76 -4.39
CA LEU A 100 1.99 -4.12 -4.86
C LEU A 100 1.96 -3.99 -6.39
N PHE A 101 3.07 -3.56 -7.01
CA PHE A 101 3.21 -3.57 -8.47
C PHE A 101 3.01 -4.98 -9.06
N ASP A 102 3.59 -6.01 -8.43
CA ASP A 102 3.36 -7.39 -8.86
C ASP A 102 1.88 -7.75 -8.87
N GLN A 103 1.14 -7.42 -7.81
CA GLN A 103 -0.31 -7.70 -7.73
C GLN A 103 -1.12 -6.91 -8.77
N MET A 104 -0.67 -5.71 -9.14
CA MET A 104 -1.35 -4.88 -10.13
C MET A 104 -1.10 -5.34 -11.58
N VAL A 105 0.11 -5.82 -11.87
CA VAL A 105 0.50 -6.33 -13.19
C VAL A 105 0.04 -7.78 -13.38
N HIS A 106 0.13 -8.58 -12.33
CA HIS A 106 -0.20 -9.99 -12.30
C HIS A 106 -1.15 -10.29 -11.13
N PRO A 107 -2.44 -9.97 -11.28
CA PRO A 107 -3.41 -10.19 -10.22
C PRO A 107 -3.50 -11.67 -9.84
N ALA A 108 -3.50 -11.96 -8.54
CA ALA A 108 -3.50 -13.33 -8.04
C ALA A 108 -4.81 -14.10 -8.33
N ARG A 109 -5.91 -13.41 -8.63
CA ARG A 109 -7.21 -14.04 -8.92
C ARG A 109 -7.30 -14.45 -10.40
N PRO A 110 -7.53 -15.74 -10.70
CA PRO A 110 -7.80 -16.19 -12.06
C PRO A 110 -8.92 -15.40 -12.73
N GLY A 111 -8.74 -15.04 -14.00
CA GLY A 111 -9.72 -14.26 -14.77
C GLY A 111 -9.75 -12.75 -14.47
N SER A 112 -8.96 -12.26 -13.51
CA SER A 112 -8.87 -10.82 -13.24
C SER A 112 -7.99 -10.11 -14.27
N ARG A 113 -8.44 -8.93 -14.72
CA ARG A 113 -7.62 -8.06 -15.59
C ARG A 113 -6.54 -7.35 -14.76
N PRO A 114 -5.32 -7.19 -15.29
CA PRO A 114 -4.30 -6.35 -14.66
C PRO A 114 -4.85 -4.94 -14.40
N ALA A 115 -4.61 -4.43 -13.19
CA ALA A 115 -4.90 -3.05 -12.85
C ALA A 115 -3.90 -2.08 -13.49
N LEU A 116 -2.70 -2.57 -13.83
CA LEU A 116 -1.65 -1.78 -14.46
C LEU A 116 -0.97 -2.57 -15.58
N PRO A 117 -0.84 -2.00 -16.81
CA PRO A 117 -0.01 -2.60 -17.84
C PRO A 117 1.45 -2.71 -17.41
N ALA A 118 2.11 -3.80 -17.79
CA ALA A 118 3.50 -4.10 -17.41
C ALA A 118 4.49 -2.99 -17.82
N SER A 119 4.28 -2.37 -18.99
CA SER A 119 5.07 -1.24 -19.47
C SER A 119 4.92 0.01 -18.60
N VAL A 120 3.70 0.29 -18.14
CA VAL A 120 3.42 1.42 -17.25
C VAL A 120 4.02 1.16 -15.87
N ALA A 121 3.91 -0.06 -15.35
CA ALA A 121 4.54 -0.47 -14.09
C ALA A 121 6.06 -0.29 -14.13
N ALA A 122 6.71 -0.73 -15.21
CA ALA A 122 8.14 -0.55 -15.42
C ALA A 122 8.54 0.92 -15.43
N SER A 123 7.86 1.77 -16.21
CA SER A 123 8.16 3.20 -16.25
C SER A 123 7.91 3.92 -14.93
N LYS A 124 6.86 3.56 -14.19
CA LYS A 124 6.61 4.13 -12.85
C LYS A 124 7.65 3.68 -11.83
N LEU A 125 8.11 2.43 -11.90
CA LEU A 125 9.19 1.94 -11.05
C LEU A 125 10.54 2.60 -11.37
N GLU A 126 10.82 2.88 -12.64
CA GLU A 126 11.99 3.66 -13.06
C GLU A 126 11.97 5.08 -12.47
N LEU A 127 10.82 5.77 -12.53
CA LEU A 127 10.66 7.09 -11.91
C LEU A 127 10.85 7.04 -10.39
N LEU A 128 10.30 6.04 -9.73
CA LEU A 128 10.48 5.82 -8.29
C LEU A 128 11.97 5.61 -7.92
N LEU A 129 12.73 4.89 -8.75
CA LEU A 129 14.17 4.68 -8.53
C LEU A 129 15.04 5.93 -8.74
N GLN A 130 14.50 6.95 -9.40
CA GLN A 130 15.17 8.25 -9.57
C GLN A 130 14.92 9.18 -8.38
N HIS A 131 13.93 8.88 -7.53
CA HIS A 131 13.63 9.70 -6.37
C HIS A 131 14.78 9.64 -5.34
N PRO A 132 15.29 10.78 -4.83
CA PRO A 132 16.43 10.79 -3.90
C PRO A 132 16.21 9.98 -2.63
N GLU A 133 14.97 9.96 -2.14
CA GLU A 133 14.59 9.24 -0.92
C GLU A 133 14.17 7.78 -1.15
N CYS A 134 14.37 7.25 -2.36
CA CYS A 134 13.97 5.89 -2.68
C CYS A 134 14.81 4.86 -1.92
N ARG A 135 14.16 4.10 -1.03
CA ARG A 135 14.78 3.03 -0.24
C ARG A 135 14.62 1.64 -0.85
N LEU A 136 14.22 1.55 -2.12
CA LEU A 136 13.96 0.27 -2.76
C LEU A 136 15.25 -0.41 -3.21
N PRO A 137 15.35 -1.75 -3.07
CA PRO A 137 16.51 -2.51 -3.54
C PRO A 137 16.62 -2.45 -5.06
N ARG A 138 17.61 -1.70 -5.56
CA ARG A 138 17.77 -1.38 -6.99
C ARG A 138 17.85 -2.63 -7.85
N GLU A 139 18.61 -3.65 -7.44
CA GLU A 139 18.78 -4.89 -8.19
C GLU A 139 17.45 -5.61 -8.40
N LYS A 140 16.64 -5.74 -7.34
CA LYS A 140 15.31 -6.36 -7.42
C LYS A 140 14.38 -5.56 -8.31
N CYS A 141 14.41 -4.23 -8.22
CA CYS A 141 13.61 -3.37 -9.09
C CYS A 141 13.98 -3.56 -10.57
N MET A 142 15.27 -3.61 -10.88
CA MET A 142 15.76 -3.83 -12.24
C MET A 142 15.39 -5.22 -12.77
N GLN A 143 15.42 -6.25 -11.93
CA GLN A 143 14.92 -7.58 -12.28
C GLN A 143 13.43 -7.55 -12.63
N LYS A 144 12.61 -6.84 -11.84
CA LYS A 144 11.17 -6.69 -12.08
C LYS A 144 10.86 -5.94 -13.37
N ILE A 145 11.55 -4.82 -13.61
CA ILE A 145 11.44 -4.07 -14.87
C ILE A 145 11.71 -5.00 -16.06
N LYS A 146 12.82 -5.75 -16.02
CA LYS A 146 13.17 -6.70 -17.09
C LYS A 146 12.09 -7.78 -17.28
N SER A 147 11.57 -8.36 -16.19
CA SER A 147 10.53 -9.38 -16.28
C SER A 147 9.23 -8.86 -16.88
N TRP A 148 8.85 -7.61 -16.56
CA TRP A 148 7.63 -6.99 -17.07
C TRP A 148 7.75 -6.54 -18.53
N THR A 149 8.93 -6.11 -18.97
CA THR A 149 9.12 -5.61 -20.34
C THR A 149 9.53 -6.67 -21.35
N GLY A 150 9.93 -7.87 -20.91
CA GLY A 150 10.52 -8.88 -21.79
C GLY A 150 11.75 -8.35 -22.55
N ASN A 151 12.06 -8.94 -23.71
CA ASN A 151 13.28 -8.65 -24.50
C ASN A 151 13.37 -7.19 -25.05
N THR A 152 12.42 -6.31 -24.74
CA THR A 152 12.41 -4.90 -25.17
C THR A 152 13.32 -3.99 -24.33
N TRP A 153 13.79 -4.44 -23.16
CA TRP A 153 14.66 -3.67 -22.26
C TRP A 153 16.03 -3.32 -22.89
N ARG A 154 16.57 -4.16 -23.79
CA ARG A 154 17.87 -3.92 -24.45
C ARG A 154 17.86 -2.70 -25.38
N ARG A 155 16.73 -2.41 -26.06
CA ARG A 155 16.66 -1.33 -27.06
C ARG A 155 16.60 0.07 -26.43
N ARG A 156 15.98 0.23 -25.25
CA ARG A 156 15.88 1.55 -24.58
C ARG A 156 17.18 2.00 -23.94
N ARG A 157 17.98 1.09 -23.38
CA ARG A 157 19.29 1.47 -22.79
C ARG A 157 20.32 1.91 -23.82
N GLN A 158 20.27 1.38 -25.05
CA GLN A 158 21.13 1.86 -26.14
C GLN A 158 20.73 3.27 -26.60
N ALA A 159 19.45 3.64 -26.52
CA ALA A 159 18.98 4.98 -26.86
C ALA A 159 19.28 6.02 -25.77
N SER A 160 19.31 5.63 -24.49
CA SER A 160 19.64 6.53 -23.36
C SER A 160 21.14 6.70 -23.10
N ALA A 161 22.01 5.96 -23.80
CA ALA A 161 23.46 6.14 -23.76
C ALA A 161 23.96 7.24 -24.72
N SER A 162 23.03 8.00 -25.33
CA SER A 162 23.31 9.08 -26.29
C SER A 162 22.76 10.42 -25.82
N PHE A 163 22.95 10.76 -24.53
CA PHE A 163 22.85 12.14 -24.07
C PHE A 163 24.26 12.65 -23.76
N PRO A 164 24.72 13.72 -24.42
CA PRO A 164 26.06 14.25 -24.22
C PRO A 164 26.19 14.92 -22.85
N VAL A 165 27.43 14.91 -22.38
CA VAL A 165 27.97 15.50 -21.14
C VAL A 165 27.60 16.97 -20.99
#